data_AF-A0A2P5EWC3-F1
#
_entry.id   AF-A0A2P5EWC3-F1
#
_cell.length_a   1.000
_cell.length_b   1.000
_cell.length_c   1.000
_cell.angle_alpha   90.00
_cell.angle_beta   90.00
_cell.angle_gamma   90.00
#
_symmetry.space_group_name_H-M   'P 1'
#
loop_
_entity.id
_entity.type
_entity.pdbx_description
1 polymer ?
#
loop_
_entity_poly.entity_id
_entity_poly.type
_entity_poly.pdbx_seq_one_letter_code
_entity_poly.pdbx_strand_id
1 'polypeptide(L)'
;MYFRIVLAPLTRQRSYNNIPQPHAILYYSQRTSKGGLLIAEATGISDTSRGYPETPGIWTEEQVDAWKPIVDAVHAKGDFQPNGESPISSMDEALTPKSGYGFGTSELTPPRRLRTDEISQIVNHYRFAARNAMKAGE
;
A
#
# COMPACT_ATOMS: atom_id res chain seq x y z
N MET A 1 -21.55 -14.71 -10.92
CA MET A 1 -22.06 -13.51 -10.22
C MET A 1 -20.85 -12.67 -9.86
N TYR A 2 -20.74 -11.47 -10.43
CA TYR A 2 -19.67 -10.53 -10.14
C TYR A 2 -20.09 -9.66 -8.97
N PHE A 3 -19.26 -9.53 -7.94
CA PHE A 3 -19.52 -8.63 -6.81
C PHE A 3 -18.44 -7.54 -6.77
N ARG A 4 -18.85 -6.29 -6.54
CA ARG A 4 -17.96 -5.11 -6.50
C ARG A 4 -17.57 -4.80 -5.06
N ILE A 5 -16.94 -5.77 -4.40
CA ILE A 5 -16.52 -5.63 -3.00
C ILE A 5 -15.01 -5.39 -2.97
N VAL A 6 -14.63 -4.28 -2.36
CA VAL A 6 -13.24 -3.86 -2.22
C VAL A 6 -12.88 -3.82 -0.75
N LEU A 7 -11.75 -4.42 -0.36
CA LEU A 7 -11.13 -4.14 0.93
C LEU A 7 -10.47 -2.76 0.84
N ALA A 8 -11.01 -1.81 1.59
CA ALA A 8 -10.43 -0.47 1.72
C ALA A 8 -9.02 -0.53 2.35
N PRO A 9 -8.15 0.48 2.11
CA PRO A 9 -6.85 0.57 2.76
C PRO A 9 -7.02 0.79 4.26
N LEU A 10 -6.46 -0.12 5.08
CA LEU A 10 -6.59 -0.09 6.54
C LEU A 10 -5.21 -0.19 7.19
N THR A 11 -4.63 0.93 7.61
CA THR A 11 -3.38 0.96 8.39
C THR A 11 -3.50 0.11 9.65
N ARG A 12 -2.61 -0.88 9.82
CA ARG A 12 -2.68 -1.83 10.96
C ARG A 12 -1.61 -1.61 12.00
N GLN A 13 -0.53 -0.91 11.66
CA GLN A 13 0.64 -0.68 12.53
C GLN A 13 1.20 -2.01 13.04
N ARG A 14 1.56 -2.91 12.13
CA ARG A 14 2.10 -4.24 12.46
C ARG A 14 3.38 -4.57 11.69
N SER A 15 4.04 -3.56 11.15
CA SER A 15 5.26 -3.68 10.35
C SER A 15 6.44 -3.05 11.09
N TYR A 16 7.08 -3.83 11.94
CA TYR A 16 8.23 -3.38 12.74
C TYR A 16 9.37 -2.91 11.83
N ASN A 17 9.95 -1.75 12.13
CA ASN A 17 10.95 -1.09 11.28
C ASN A 17 10.51 -0.93 9.81
N ASN A 18 9.19 -0.82 9.59
CA ASN A 18 8.55 -0.75 8.27
C ASN A 18 8.71 -2.00 7.41
N ILE A 19 9.11 -3.12 8.00
CA ILE A 19 9.18 -4.41 7.34
C ILE A 19 7.84 -5.14 7.55
N PRO A 20 7.10 -5.47 6.48
CA PRO A 20 5.93 -6.34 6.57
C PRO A 20 6.27 -7.64 7.30
N GLN A 21 5.36 -8.09 8.15
CA GLN A 21 5.59 -9.26 9.01
C GLN A 21 4.86 -10.50 8.46
N PRO A 22 5.34 -11.73 8.75
CA PRO A 22 4.73 -12.96 8.22
C PRO A 22 3.24 -13.13 8.50
N HIS A 23 2.72 -12.56 9.60
CA HIS A 23 1.29 -12.63 9.92
C HIS A 23 0.40 -11.87 8.91
N ALA A 24 0.96 -10.92 8.15
CA ALA A 24 0.24 -10.20 7.10
C ALA A 24 -0.21 -11.15 5.98
N ILE A 25 0.54 -12.23 5.73
CA ILE A 25 0.16 -13.30 4.79
C ILE A 25 -1.21 -13.85 5.16
N LEU A 26 -1.39 -14.27 6.43
CA LEU A 26 -2.67 -14.78 6.91
C LEU A 26 -3.76 -13.70 6.85
N TYR A 27 -3.44 -12.46 7.23
CA TYR A 27 -4.37 -11.34 7.24
C TYR A 27 -4.96 -11.05 5.86
N TYR A 28 -4.12 -10.89 4.83
CA TYR A 28 -4.58 -10.60 3.48
C TYR A 28 -5.23 -11.84 2.83
N SER A 29 -4.65 -13.03 3.03
CA SER A 29 -5.21 -14.30 2.53
C SER A 29 -6.61 -14.59 3.03
N GLN A 30 -6.96 -14.20 4.26
CA GLN A 30 -8.32 -14.38 4.81
C GLN A 30 -9.35 -13.45 4.14
N ARG A 31 -8.90 -12.38 3.49
CA ARG A 31 -9.74 -11.35 2.86
C ARG A 31 -9.79 -11.48 1.35
N THR A 32 -8.95 -12.34 0.78
CA THR A 32 -8.99 -12.70 -0.64
C THR A 32 -10.25 -13.50 -0.95
N SER A 33 -10.99 -13.03 -1.95
CA SER A 33 -12.13 -13.74 -2.53
C SER A 33 -12.10 -13.56 -4.05
N LYS A 34 -12.65 -14.53 -4.79
CA LYS A 34 -12.64 -14.51 -6.26
C LYS A 34 -13.38 -13.29 -6.81
N GLY A 35 -12.71 -12.47 -7.62
CA GLY A 35 -13.28 -11.25 -8.21
C GLY A 35 -13.35 -10.05 -7.26
N GLY A 36 -12.77 -10.14 -6.05
CA GLY A 36 -12.61 -9.01 -5.15
C GLY A 36 -11.29 -8.26 -5.38
N LEU A 37 -11.24 -6.99 -4.99
CA LEU A 37 -10.02 -6.18 -4.98
C LEU A 37 -9.61 -5.87 -3.54
N LEU A 38 -8.31 -6.00 -3.24
CA LEU A 38 -7.75 -5.58 -1.96
C LEU A 38 -6.85 -4.38 -2.20
N ILE A 39 -7.07 -3.30 -1.46
CA ILE A 39 -6.13 -2.20 -1.40
C ILE A 39 -5.34 -2.37 -0.10
N ALA A 40 -4.02 -2.56 -0.22
CA ALA A 40 -3.14 -2.74 0.91
C ALA A 40 -3.20 -1.55 1.89
N GLU A 41 -2.72 -1.78 3.11
CA GLU A 41 -2.53 -0.70 4.07
C GLU A 41 -1.58 0.39 3.54
N ALA A 42 -1.64 1.60 4.12
CA ALA A 42 -0.81 2.71 3.65
C ALA A 42 0.68 2.37 3.81
N THR A 43 1.39 2.31 2.68
CA THR A 43 2.79 1.91 2.60
C THR A 43 3.67 3.11 2.25
N GLY A 44 4.68 3.37 3.08
CA GLY A 44 5.60 4.49 2.88
C GLY A 44 6.45 4.32 1.63
N ILE A 45 6.73 5.43 0.95
CA ILE A 45 7.55 5.48 -0.29
C ILE A 45 9.01 5.86 -0.01
N SER A 46 9.30 6.32 1.20
CA SER A 46 10.62 6.75 1.67
C SER A 46 10.63 6.92 3.19
N ASP A 47 11.82 7.01 3.78
CA ASP A 47 12.01 7.24 5.21
C ASP A 47 11.30 8.52 5.71
N THR A 48 11.24 9.56 4.87
CA THR A 48 10.60 10.85 5.19
C THR A 48 9.08 10.83 5.08
N SER A 49 8.48 9.75 4.57
CA SER A 49 7.02 9.61 4.39
C SER A 49 6.31 8.94 5.57
N ARG A 50 7.04 8.59 6.63
CA ARG A 50 6.52 7.93 7.83
C ARG A 50 5.61 8.87 8.63
N GLY A 51 4.31 8.60 8.61
CA GLY A 51 3.31 9.33 9.40
C GLY A 51 2.88 8.65 10.70
N TYR A 52 3.06 7.33 10.80
CA TYR A 52 2.65 6.53 11.96
C TYR A 52 3.72 5.49 12.31
N PRO A 53 3.85 5.07 13.58
CA PRO A 53 4.74 3.97 13.93
C PRO A 53 4.26 2.67 13.29
N GLU A 54 5.22 1.79 12.98
CA GLU A 54 4.99 0.42 12.53
C GLU A 54 4.15 0.27 11.24
N THR A 55 4.13 1.30 10.38
CA THR A 55 3.55 1.20 9.02
C THR A 55 4.54 0.56 8.06
N PRO A 56 4.11 -0.26 7.09
CA PRO A 56 5.03 -0.84 6.12
C PRO A 56 5.67 0.20 5.21
N GLY A 57 6.78 -0.20 4.58
CA GLY A 57 7.48 0.53 3.53
C GLY A 57 7.63 -0.28 2.25
N ILE A 58 8.08 0.37 1.17
CA ILE A 58 8.42 -0.26 -0.11
C ILE A 58 9.61 0.43 -0.82
N TRP A 59 10.52 1.06 -0.07
CA TRP A 59 11.69 1.77 -0.61
C TRP A 59 13.01 1.00 -0.49
N THR A 60 13.09 -0.03 0.34
CA THR A 60 14.26 -0.92 0.44
C THR A 60 14.00 -2.28 -0.21
N GLU A 61 15.07 -2.99 -0.58
CA GLU A 61 14.97 -4.36 -1.11
C GLU A 61 14.39 -5.34 -0.08
N GLU A 62 14.80 -5.22 1.19
CA GLU A 62 14.24 -6.02 2.30
C GLU A 62 12.73 -5.85 2.43
N GLN A 63 12.22 -4.62 2.26
CA GLN A 63 10.78 -4.36 2.27
C GLN A 63 10.08 -5.04 1.09
N VAL A 64 10.66 -4.97 -0.11
CA VAL A 64 10.14 -5.67 -1.30
C VAL A 64 10.09 -7.18 -1.05
N ASP A 65 11.16 -7.75 -0.54
CA ASP A 65 11.25 -9.19 -0.28
C ASP A 65 10.25 -9.65 0.78
N ALA A 66 9.98 -8.82 1.79
CA ALA A 66 8.96 -9.08 2.80
C ALA A 66 7.52 -8.99 2.25
N TRP A 67 7.28 -8.19 1.21
CA TRP A 67 5.97 -8.09 0.55
C TRP A 67 5.66 -9.28 -0.37
N LYS A 68 6.66 -9.82 -1.09
CA LYS A 68 6.48 -10.94 -2.04
C LYS A 68 5.61 -12.09 -1.51
N PRO A 69 5.90 -12.72 -0.35
CA PRO A 69 5.11 -13.84 0.12
C PRO A 69 3.67 -13.45 0.52
N ILE A 70 3.43 -12.18 0.84
CA ILE A 70 2.08 -11.67 1.11
C ILE A 70 1.28 -11.61 -0.19
N VAL A 71 1.87 -11.01 -1.23
CA VAL A 71 1.25 -10.86 -2.55
C VAL A 71 1.02 -12.24 -3.20
N ASP A 72 2.01 -13.13 -3.13
CA ASP A 72 1.91 -14.51 -3.61
C ASP A 72 0.74 -15.26 -2.96
N ALA A 73 0.51 -15.07 -1.67
CA ALA A 73 -0.59 -15.74 -0.97
C ALA A 73 -1.96 -15.19 -1.36
N VAL A 74 -2.06 -13.90 -1.74
CA VAL A 74 -3.29 -13.33 -2.29
C VAL A 74 -3.51 -13.86 -3.71
N HIS A 75 -2.48 -13.89 -4.57
CA HIS A 75 -2.55 -14.47 -5.91
C HIS A 75 -2.95 -15.95 -5.90
N ALA A 76 -2.35 -16.75 -5.01
CA ALA A 76 -2.65 -18.17 -4.88
C ALA A 76 -4.13 -18.44 -4.53
N LYS A 77 -4.81 -17.47 -3.90
CA LYS A 77 -6.23 -17.56 -3.53
C LYS A 77 -7.17 -16.88 -4.52
N GLY A 78 -6.70 -15.97 -5.36
CA GLY A 78 -7.55 -15.15 -6.22
C GLY A 78 -6.95 -14.94 -7.59
N ASP A 79 -7.62 -15.46 -8.62
CA ASP A 79 -7.56 -14.84 -9.95
C ASP A 79 -8.20 -13.46 -9.82
N PHE A 80 -7.37 -12.42 -9.81
CA PHE A 80 -7.83 -11.05 -9.60
C PHE A 80 -8.78 -10.59 -10.71
N GLN A 81 -8.61 -11.13 -11.93
CA GLN A 81 -9.48 -10.89 -13.09
C GLN A 81 -9.42 -12.11 -14.03
N PRO A 82 -10.54 -12.59 -14.61
CA PRO A 82 -10.47 -13.58 -15.67
C PRO A 82 -9.59 -13.04 -16.80
N ASN A 83 -8.59 -13.83 -17.23
CA ASN A 83 -7.67 -13.48 -18.33
C ASN A 83 -6.78 -12.23 -18.11
N GLY A 84 -6.64 -11.71 -16.88
CA GLY A 84 -5.72 -10.60 -16.59
C GLY A 84 -6.18 -9.22 -17.11
N GLU A 85 -7.47 -9.05 -17.39
CA GLU A 85 -8.01 -7.76 -17.84
C GLU A 85 -8.03 -6.70 -16.72
N SER A 86 -8.15 -5.43 -17.07
CA SER A 86 -8.29 -4.36 -16.07
C SER A 86 -9.62 -4.46 -15.31
N PRO A 87 -9.66 -4.10 -14.01
CA PRO A 87 -10.90 -4.10 -13.24
C PRO A 87 -11.95 -3.17 -13.85
N ILE A 88 -13.20 -3.64 -13.91
CA ILE A 88 -14.33 -2.82 -14.39
C ILE A 88 -14.63 -1.72 -13.37
N SER A 89 -14.23 -0.49 -13.70
CA SER A 89 -14.62 0.74 -13.01
C SER A 89 -15.85 1.38 -13.65
N SER A 90 -16.52 2.29 -12.94
CA SER A 90 -17.65 3.07 -13.49
C SER A 90 -17.21 4.45 -14.03
N MET A 91 -15.92 4.81 -13.90
CA MET A 91 -15.28 6.05 -14.38
C MET A 91 -13.75 5.83 -14.58
N ASP A 92 -13.11 6.65 -15.42
CA ASP A 92 -11.66 6.64 -15.73
C ASP A 92 -10.82 7.62 -14.88
N GLU A 93 -11.30 8.03 -13.69
CA GLU A 93 -10.64 9.06 -12.86
C GLU A 93 -10.01 8.51 -11.57
N ALA A 94 -8.89 9.10 -11.16
CA ALA A 94 -8.19 8.78 -9.93
C ALA A 94 -8.81 9.45 -8.69
N LEU A 95 -8.85 8.73 -7.56
CA LEU A 95 -9.42 9.19 -6.29
C LEU A 95 -8.68 10.41 -5.70
N THR A 96 -9.43 11.45 -5.34
CA THR A 96 -8.95 12.55 -4.47
C THR A 96 -9.10 12.18 -2.99
N PRO A 97 -8.10 12.37 -2.12
CA PRO A 97 -8.23 12.02 -0.71
C PRO A 97 -9.05 13.07 0.05
N LYS A 98 -10.05 12.60 0.81
CA LYS A 98 -10.56 13.32 2.00
C LYS A 98 -10.15 12.52 3.24
N SER A 99 -9.43 13.14 4.16
CA SER A 99 -9.04 12.51 5.44
C SER A 99 -10.08 12.82 6.53
N GLY A 100 -10.24 11.86 7.43
CA GLY A 100 -10.92 12.03 8.71
C GLY A 100 -10.73 10.80 9.59
N TYR A 101 -9.93 10.93 10.65
CA TYR A 101 -10.24 10.63 12.08
C TYR A 101 -8.95 10.45 12.90
N GLY A 102 -8.94 11.03 14.11
CA GLY A 102 -7.77 11.12 14.99
C GLY A 102 -7.60 9.99 16.01
N PHE A 103 -6.41 9.94 16.62
CA PHE A 103 -6.07 9.41 17.95
C PHE A 103 -4.65 9.93 18.34
N GLY A 104 -4.52 10.43 19.58
CA GLY A 104 -3.23 10.72 20.26
C GLY A 104 -2.54 12.04 19.89
N THR A 105 -2.39 12.97 20.85
CA THR A 105 -1.57 14.17 20.68
C THR A 105 -0.09 13.83 20.88
N SER A 106 0.59 13.38 19.83
CA SER A 106 2.02 13.69 19.71
C SER A 106 2.13 15.14 19.26
N GLU A 107 3.08 15.90 19.81
CA GLU A 107 3.38 17.25 19.32
C GLU A 107 3.88 17.13 17.87
N LEU A 108 2.99 17.38 16.92
CA LEU A 108 3.35 17.44 15.50
C LEU A 108 4.19 18.69 15.28
N THR A 109 5.38 18.52 14.71
CA THR A 109 6.21 19.65 14.32
C THR A 109 5.58 20.38 13.13
N PRO A 110 5.61 21.73 13.10
CA PRO A 110 5.07 22.49 11.99
C PRO A 110 5.73 22.07 10.66
N PRO A 111 4.95 21.77 9.61
CA PRO A 111 5.51 21.38 8.33
C PRO A 111 6.29 22.56 7.71
N ARG A 112 7.45 22.26 7.11
CA ARG A 112 8.17 23.22 6.27
C ARG A 112 7.64 23.16 4.85
N ARG A 113 7.55 24.31 4.18
CA ARG A 113 7.32 24.38 2.74
C ARG A 113 8.40 23.59 1.98
N LEU A 114 8.00 22.65 1.13
CA LEU A 114 8.90 21.96 0.19
C LEU A 114 9.54 22.99 -0.76
N ARG A 115 10.85 22.93 -0.94
CA ARG A 115 11.54 23.77 -1.93
C ARG A 115 11.38 23.17 -3.33
N THR A 116 11.45 24.01 -4.36
CA THR A 116 11.27 23.58 -5.75
C THR A 116 12.32 22.53 -6.17
N ASP A 117 13.55 22.62 -5.68
CA ASP A 117 14.64 21.65 -5.91
C ASP A 117 14.34 20.27 -5.31
N GLU A 118 13.45 20.19 -4.30
CA GLU A 118 13.10 18.93 -3.63
C GLU A 118 11.99 18.15 -4.38
N ILE A 119 11.23 18.81 -5.28
CA ILE A 119 10.08 18.20 -5.98
C ILE A 119 10.52 16.97 -6.79
N SER A 120 11.60 17.08 -7.55
CA SER A 120 12.12 16.00 -8.39
C SER A 120 12.50 14.77 -7.56
N GLN A 121 12.98 14.96 -6.33
CA GLN A 121 13.29 13.86 -5.42
C GLN A 121 12.02 13.16 -4.94
N ILE A 122 10.97 13.91 -4.58
CA ILE A 122 9.68 13.32 -4.18
C ILE A 122 9.06 12.52 -5.32
N VAL A 123 9.07 13.04 -6.55
CA VAL A 123 8.62 12.30 -7.74
C VAL A 123 9.42 11.01 -7.92
N ASN A 124 10.74 11.07 -7.69
CA ASN A 124 11.58 9.88 -7.73
C ASN A 124 11.24 8.85 -6.64
N HIS A 125 10.87 9.27 -5.43
CA HIS A 125 10.41 8.36 -4.38
C HIS A 125 9.17 7.58 -4.83
N TYR A 126 8.17 8.26 -5.39
CA TYR A 126 6.98 7.59 -5.95
C TYR A 126 7.35 6.64 -7.09
N ARG A 127 8.23 7.08 -8.01
CA ARG A 127 8.69 6.24 -9.13
C ARG A 127 9.37 4.96 -8.64
N PHE A 128 10.23 5.04 -7.63
CA PHE A 128 10.89 3.87 -7.07
C PHE A 128 9.93 2.97 -6.30
N ALA A 129 9.06 3.55 -5.48
CA ALA A 129 8.04 2.80 -4.76
C ALA A 129 7.12 2.01 -5.70
N ALA A 130 6.64 2.63 -6.79
CA ALA A 130 5.83 1.94 -7.79
C ALA A 130 6.58 0.78 -8.48
N ARG A 131 7.87 0.98 -8.81
CA ARG A 131 8.71 -0.09 -9.36
C ARG A 131 8.91 -1.23 -8.36
N ASN A 132 9.06 -0.90 -7.09
CA ASN A 132 9.27 -1.86 -6.03
C ASN A 132 7.99 -2.64 -5.71
N ALA A 133 6.81 -2.01 -5.79
CA ALA A 133 5.52 -2.69 -5.70
C ALA A 133 5.38 -3.74 -6.83
N MET A 134 5.67 -3.38 -8.08
CA MET A 134 5.68 -4.34 -9.19
C MET A 134 6.70 -5.48 -8.97
N LYS A 135 7.88 -5.20 -8.38
CA LYS A 135 8.86 -6.24 -8.02
C LYS A 135 8.39 -7.14 -6.88
N ALA A 136 7.52 -6.64 -6.00
CA ALA A 136 6.88 -7.42 -4.95
C ALA A 136 5.71 -8.26 -5.47
N GLY A 137 5.26 -7.97 -6.70
CA GLY A 137 4.20 -8.72 -7.39
C GLY A 137 2.84 -8.04 -7.38
N GLU A 138 2.70 -6.79 -6.89
CA GLU A 138 1.41 -6.06 -6.93
C GLU A 138 0.90 -5.81 -8.36
#